data_AF-A0A7K4VKT3-F1
#
_entry.id   AF-A0A7K4VKT3-F1
#
_cell.length_a   1.000
_cell.length_b   1.000
_cell.length_c   1.000
_cell.angle_alpha   90.00
_cell.angle_beta   90.00
_cell.angle_gamma   90.00
#
_symmetry.space_group_name_H-M   'P 1'
#
loop_
_entity.id
_entity.type
_entity.pdbx_description
1 polymer ?
#
loop_
_entity_poly.entity_id
_entity_poly.type
_entity_poly.pdbx_seq_one_letter_code
_entity_poly.pdbx_strand_id
1 'polypeptide(L)'
;ERLDFLRERHVRFFQRCLQILPERYSSLETSRLTIAFFALSGLDMLDSLDVVNKDDIIEWIYSLQVLPTEDRSNMNRCGFRGSSYLGMPFNPSKGPGISHPYDSGHIAMTYTGLSCLVILGDDLSRVNKDAILAGLRALQLEDGSFCAVLEGSENDMRFVYCASCICYMLDNWSGMDMKKAIDYIRRSMSYDNGLAQGSGLESHGGSTFCGIASLCLMGKLEEVFSEKELNRMRRWCIMRQQNGYHGRPNKPVDTCYSFWVGATLKLLNIFQYTNFEKNRNYILSTQDRLVGGFAKWPDSHP
;
A
#
# COMPACT_ATOMS: atom_id res chain seq x y z
N GLU A 1 21.26 27.22 3.11
CA GLU A 1 20.09 27.64 2.30
C GLU A 1 18.86 26.88 2.75
N ARG A 2 17.69 27.53 2.81
CA ARG A 2 16.42 26.86 3.06
C ARG A 2 16.03 26.17 1.75
N LEU A 3 15.97 24.84 1.74
CA LEU A 3 15.53 24.10 0.55
C LEU A 3 14.01 24.29 0.40
N ASP A 4 13.58 24.70 -0.80
CA ASP A 4 12.17 24.82 -1.16
C ASP A 4 11.62 23.55 -1.79
N PHE A 5 10.30 23.38 -1.74
CA PHE A 5 9.59 22.27 -2.34
C PHE A 5 9.33 22.52 -3.84
N LEU A 6 9.87 21.68 -4.72
CA LEU A 6 9.87 21.88 -6.17
C LEU A 6 8.65 21.23 -6.83
N ARG A 7 7.43 21.66 -6.46
CA ARG A 7 6.14 21.07 -6.91
C ARG A 7 6.12 20.68 -8.40
N GLU A 8 6.41 21.62 -9.29
CA GLU A 8 6.37 21.39 -10.75
C GLU A 8 7.37 20.34 -11.26
N ARG A 9 8.45 20.07 -10.52
CA ARG A 9 9.37 18.98 -10.85
C ARG A 9 8.82 17.63 -10.39
N HIS A 10 8.15 17.59 -9.24
CA HIS A 10 7.48 16.38 -8.76
C HIS A 10 6.31 15.97 -9.66
N VAL A 11 5.50 16.93 -10.14
CA VAL A 11 4.45 16.66 -11.12
C VAL A 11 5.04 16.00 -12.38
N ARG A 12 6.08 16.61 -12.97
CA ARG A 12 6.78 16.04 -14.13
C ARG A 12 7.45 14.70 -13.83
N PHE A 13 7.91 14.47 -12.61
CA PHE A 13 8.45 13.18 -12.19
C PHE A 13 7.39 12.09 -12.25
N PHE A 14 6.22 12.31 -11.67
CA PHE A 14 5.12 11.35 -11.72
C PHE A 14 4.57 11.15 -13.13
N GLN A 15 4.51 12.20 -13.96
CA GLN A 15 4.15 12.04 -15.38
C GLN A 15 5.09 11.07 -16.11
N ARG A 16 6.41 11.18 -15.90
CA ARG A 16 7.38 10.26 -16.53
C ARG A 16 7.24 8.84 -16.02
N CYS A 17 6.89 8.65 -14.73
CA CYS A 17 6.65 7.32 -14.17
C CYS A 17 5.47 6.58 -14.83
N LEU A 18 4.47 7.32 -15.32
CA LEU A 18 3.30 6.76 -16.02
C LEU A 18 3.52 6.55 -17.52
N GLN A 19 4.66 6.99 -18.06
CA GLN A 19 4.99 6.88 -19.48
C GLN A 19 5.81 5.60 -19.73
N ILE A 20 7.14 5.75 -19.82
CA ILE A 20 8.06 4.68 -20.17
C ILE A 20 9.16 4.65 -19.12
N LEU A 21 9.46 3.45 -18.63
CA LEU A 21 10.54 3.20 -17.70
C LEU A 21 11.72 2.53 -18.42
N PRO A 22 12.98 2.94 -18.15
CA PRO A 22 14.15 2.23 -18.63
C PRO A 22 14.19 0.76 -18.18
N GLU A 23 14.85 -0.11 -18.96
CA GLU A 23 14.96 -1.56 -18.69
C GLU A 23 15.51 -1.90 -17.29
N ARG A 24 16.33 -1.02 -16.69
CA ARG A 24 16.82 -1.18 -15.31
C ARG A 24 15.71 -1.36 -14.26
N TYR A 25 14.47 -1.02 -14.59
CA TYR A 25 13.29 -1.19 -13.75
C TYR A 25 12.50 -2.47 -14.07
N SER A 26 13.03 -3.41 -14.84
CA SER A 26 12.38 -4.68 -15.21
C SER A 26 11.97 -5.54 -14.02
N SER A 27 12.67 -5.42 -12.89
CA SER A 27 12.29 -6.08 -11.62
C SER A 27 10.96 -5.59 -11.05
N LEU A 28 10.44 -4.46 -11.54
CA LEU A 28 9.15 -3.91 -11.15
C LEU A 28 8.01 -4.37 -12.08
N GLU A 29 8.27 -5.19 -13.10
CA GLU A 29 7.26 -5.59 -14.10
C GLU A 29 5.99 -6.14 -13.45
N THR A 30 6.11 -7.08 -12.50
CA THR A 30 4.97 -7.70 -11.80
C THR A 30 4.32 -6.79 -10.75
N SER A 31 4.78 -5.55 -10.59
CA SER A 31 4.27 -4.56 -9.64
C SER A 31 4.07 -3.16 -10.25
N ARG A 32 3.96 -3.08 -11.60
CA ARG A 32 3.73 -1.82 -12.33
C ARG A 32 2.47 -1.09 -11.87
N LEU A 33 1.44 -1.81 -11.45
CA LEU A 33 0.22 -1.20 -10.88
C LEU A 33 0.49 -0.42 -9.59
N THR A 34 1.42 -0.88 -8.74
CA THR A 34 1.86 -0.12 -7.57
C THR A 34 2.66 1.13 -7.95
N ILE A 35 3.45 1.07 -9.02
CA ILE A 35 4.16 2.25 -9.55
C ILE A 35 3.17 3.28 -10.10
N ALA A 36 2.14 2.82 -10.82
CA ALA A 36 1.04 3.67 -11.25
C ALA A 36 0.31 4.29 -10.06
N PHE A 37 0.04 3.53 -8.99
CA PHE A 37 -0.51 4.06 -7.75
C PHE A 37 0.34 5.18 -7.14
N PHE A 38 1.66 4.98 -7.01
CA PHE A 38 2.53 6.03 -6.48
C PHE A 38 2.50 7.30 -7.32
N ALA A 39 2.46 7.18 -8.65
CA ALA A 39 2.41 8.33 -9.54
C ALA A 39 1.04 9.02 -9.53
N LEU A 40 -0.05 8.26 -9.62
CA LEU A 40 -1.42 8.80 -9.62
C LEU A 40 -1.78 9.43 -8.28
N SER A 41 -1.55 8.71 -7.18
CA SER A 41 -1.76 9.27 -5.84
C SER A 41 -0.82 10.45 -5.57
N GLY A 42 0.41 10.41 -6.08
CA GLY A 42 1.34 11.54 -6.01
C GLY A 42 0.85 12.77 -6.76
N LEU A 43 0.29 12.61 -7.96
CA LEU A 43 -0.32 13.69 -8.73
C LEU A 43 -1.58 14.23 -8.06
N ASP A 44 -2.41 13.34 -7.51
CA ASP A 44 -3.60 13.71 -6.71
C ASP A 44 -3.21 14.53 -5.48
N MET A 45 -2.19 14.10 -4.73
CA MET A 45 -1.72 14.85 -3.55
C MET A 45 -1.10 16.20 -3.90
N LEU A 46 -0.72 16.40 -5.16
CA LEU A 46 -0.25 17.68 -5.69
C LEU A 46 -1.34 18.47 -6.40
N ASP A 47 -2.57 17.98 -6.44
CA ASP A 47 -3.69 18.56 -7.19
C ASP A 47 -3.29 18.77 -8.67
N SER A 48 -2.92 17.68 -9.33
CA SER A 48 -2.40 17.69 -10.70
C SER A 48 -2.83 16.44 -11.49
N LEU A 49 -3.99 15.87 -11.20
CA LEU A 49 -4.55 14.74 -11.97
C LEU A 49 -5.06 15.16 -13.36
N ASP A 50 -5.20 16.45 -13.63
CA ASP A 50 -5.57 17.01 -14.93
C ASP A 50 -4.50 16.77 -16.01
N VAL A 51 -3.25 16.50 -15.61
CA VAL A 51 -2.12 16.31 -16.54
C VAL A 51 -2.04 14.91 -17.17
N VAL A 52 -2.99 14.02 -16.86
CA VAL A 52 -3.07 12.64 -17.36
C VAL A 52 -4.42 12.37 -18.01
N ASN A 53 -4.46 11.47 -18.99
CA ASN A 53 -5.71 10.97 -19.52
C ASN A 53 -6.30 9.91 -18.57
N LYS A 54 -7.29 10.30 -17.77
CA LYS A 54 -7.89 9.43 -16.76
C LYS A 54 -8.56 8.20 -17.39
N ASP A 55 -9.26 8.39 -18.50
CA ASP A 55 -10.02 7.31 -19.16
C ASP A 55 -9.10 6.20 -19.68
N ASP A 56 -8.00 6.56 -20.36
CA ASP A 56 -7.02 5.58 -20.87
C ASP A 56 -6.41 4.75 -19.73
N ILE A 57 -6.11 5.40 -18.60
CA ILE A 57 -5.51 4.74 -17.44
C ILE A 57 -6.54 3.85 -16.75
N ILE A 58 -7.80 4.27 -16.65
CA ILE A 58 -8.90 3.45 -16.14
C ILE A 58 -9.07 2.19 -16.99
N GLU A 59 -9.12 2.30 -18.33
CA GLU A 59 -9.20 1.12 -19.22
C GLU A 59 -7.99 0.19 -19.03
N TRP A 60 -6.78 0.74 -18.86
CA TRP A 60 -5.58 -0.04 -18.56
C TRP A 60 -5.69 -0.78 -17.23
N ILE A 61 -6.14 -0.12 -16.15
CA ILE A 61 -6.31 -0.77 -14.83
C ILE A 61 -7.35 -1.89 -14.93
N TYR A 62 -8.48 -1.65 -15.60
CA TYR A 62 -9.49 -2.69 -15.81
C TYR A 62 -9.01 -3.85 -16.68
N SER A 63 -8.01 -3.64 -17.53
CA SER A 63 -7.37 -4.75 -18.26
C SER A 63 -6.61 -5.72 -17.36
N LEU A 64 -6.26 -5.28 -16.15
CA LEU A 64 -5.52 -6.06 -15.17
C LEU A 64 -6.45 -6.85 -14.22
N GLN A 65 -7.77 -6.62 -14.26
CA GLN A 65 -8.69 -7.39 -13.42
C GLN A 65 -8.71 -8.86 -13.87
N VAL A 66 -8.54 -9.76 -12.92
CA VAL A 66 -8.76 -11.21 -13.09
C VAL A 66 -10.22 -11.46 -12.78
N LEU A 67 -11.02 -11.52 -13.85
CA LEU A 67 -12.46 -11.80 -13.77
C LEU A 67 -12.73 -13.30 -13.60
N PRO A 68 -13.88 -13.66 -13.01
CA PRO A 68 -14.31 -15.05 -13.00
C PRO A 68 -14.57 -15.56 -14.42
N THR A 69 -14.20 -16.81 -14.68
CA THR A 69 -14.56 -17.56 -15.88
C THR A 69 -16.08 -17.80 -15.94
N GLU A 70 -16.61 -18.20 -17.10
CA GLU A 70 -18.05 -18.47 -17.26
C GLU A 70 -18.59 -19.51 -16.27
N ASP A 71 -17.81 -20.56 -15.99
CA ASP A 71 -18.12 -21.61 -15.00
C ASP A 71 -17.81 -21.18 -13.55
N ARG A 72 -17.24 -19.99 -13.36
CA ARG A 72 -16.83 -19.40 -12.07
C ARG A 72 -15.87 -20.28 -11.26
N SER A 73 -15.12 -21.17 -11.91
CA SER A 73 -14.21 -22.11 -11.23
C SER A 73 -12.97 -21.43 -10.63
N ASN A 74 -12.60 -20.24 -11.08
CA ASN A 74 -11.44 -19.47 -10.62
C ASN A 74 -11.76 -18.34 -9.62
N MET A 75 -12.92 -18.36 -8.95
CA MET A 75 -13.34 -17.30 -8.00
C MET A 75 -12.28 -17.01 -6.91
N ASN A 76 -11.53 -18.03 -6.47
CA ASN A 76 -10.45 -17.91 -5.49
C ASN A 76 -9.16 -17.25 -6.01
N ARG A 77 -9.04 -17.05 -7.32
CA ARG A 77 -7.89 -16.40 -7.98
C ARG A 77 -8.19 -14.96 -8.41
N CYS A 78 -9.42 -14.50 -8.26
CA CYS A 78 -9.84 -13.20 -8.75
C CYS A 78 -9.23 -12.05 -7.93
N GLY A 79 -9.04 -10.90 -8.59
CA GLY A 79 -8.29 -9.75 -8.06
C GLY A 79 -7.76 -8.89 -9.20
N PHE A 80 -6.64 -8.21 -8.99
CA PHE A 80 -5.91 -7.53 -10.06
C PHE A 80 -4.51 -8.09 -10.23
N ARG A 81 -4.04 -8.15 -11.47
CA ARG A 81 -2.64 -8.41 -11.83
C ARG A 81 -1.80 -7.16 -11.61
N GLY A 82 -0.49 -7.31 -11.44
CA GLY A 82 0.43 -6.16 -11.37
C GLY A 82 0.81 -5.57 -12.74
N SER A 83 0.70 -6.37 -13.80
CA SER A 83 0.86 -5.96 -15.21
C SER A 83 0.32 -7.02 -16.15
N SER A 84 0.55 -6.87 -17.46
CA SER A 84 0.19 -7.82 -18.51
C SER A 84 1.28 -8.86 -18.84
N TYR A 85 2.26 -9.09 -17.95
CA TYR A 85 3.42 -9.95 -18.21
C TYR A 85 3.10 -11.40 -18.61
N LEU A 86 1.91 -11.92 -18.26
CA LEU A 86 1.45 -13.25 -18.65
C LEU A 86 1.04 -13.37 -20.13
N GLY A 87 1.00 -12.27 -20.88
CA GLY A 87 0.59 -12.28 -22.29
C GLY A 87 -0.91 -12.49 -22.50
N MET A 88 -1.72 -12.28 -21.47
CA MET A 88 -3.18 -12.28 -21.60
C MET A 88 -3.64 -11.18 -22.57
N PRO A 89 -4.62 -11.44 -23.45
CA PRO A 89 -5.10 -10.42 -24.37
C PRO A 89 -5.72 -9.25 -23.60
N PHE A 90 -5.50 -8.03 -24.09
CA PHE A 90 -6.04 -6.84 -23.47
C PHE A 90 -7.58 -6.88 -23.47
N ASN A 91 -8.17 -6.94 -22.27
CA ASN A 91 -9.61 -6.91 -22.07
C ASN A 91 -9.93 -6.00 -20.87
N PRO A 92 -10.43 -4.77 -21.07
CA PRO A 92 -10.72 -3.81 -20.01
C PRO A 92 -12.01 -4.16 -19.24
N SER A 93 -12.04 -5.37 -18.67
CA SER A 93 -13.15 -5.93 -17.90
C SER A 93 -14.49 -5.98 -18.65
N LYS A 94 -14.45 -6.39 -19.93
CA LYS A 94 -15.62 -6.59 -20.80
C LYS A 94 -15.84 -8.09 -21.03
N GLY A 95 -16.99 -8.61 -20.60
CA GLY A 95 -17.32 -10.03 -20.72
C GLY A 95 -16.68 -10.91 -19.63
N PRO A 96 -16.71 -12.25 -19.79
CA PRO A 96 -16.17 -13.19 -18.81
C PRO A 96 -14.63 -13.25 -18.83
N GLY A 97 -14.04 -13.77 -17.76
CA GLY A 97 -12.60 -14.04 -17.67
C GLY A 97 -12.16 -15.16 -18.61
N ILE A 98 -10.92 -15.06 -19.10
CA ILE A 98 -10.29 -16.11 -19.93
C ILE A 98 -9.51 -17.04 -19.00
N SER A 99 -9.78 -18.35 -19.07
CA SER A 99 -9.08 -19.34 -18.27
C SER A 99 -7.60 -19.41 -18.65
N HIS A 100 -6.72 -19.35 -17.65
CA HIS A 100 -5.28 -19.53 -17.81
C HIS A 100 -4.69 -20.23 -16.57
N PRO A 101 -3.82 -21.25 -16.72
CA PRO A 101 -3.39 -22.10 -15.59
C PRO A 101 -2.73 -21.37 -14.43
N TYR A 102 -2.04 -20.25 -14.71
CA TYR A 102 -1.23 -19.50 -13.74
C TYR A 102 -1.69 -18.04 -13.57
N ASP A 103 -2.87 -17.72 -14.08
CA ASP A 103 -3.38 -16.36 -13.98
C ASP A 103 -4.18 -16.17 -12.68
N SER A 104 -3.67 -15.30 -11.82
CA SER A 104 -4.26 -14.98 -10.52
C SER A 104 -3.99 -13.52 -10.14
N GLY A 105 -4.86 -12.98 -9.29
CA GLY A 105 -4.69 -11.68 -8.70
C GLY A 105 -3.63 -11.70 -7.60
N HIS A 106 -3.02 -10.53 -7.37
CA HIS A 106 -2.09 -10.32 -6.27
C HIS A 106 -2.67 -9.30 -5.30
N ILE A 107 -2.69 -9.56 -3.99
CA ILE A 107 -3.41 -8.75 -2.99
C ILE A 107 -3.01 -7.26 -3.01
N ALA A 108 -1.71 -6.95 -3.11
CA ALA A 108 -1.24 -5.58 -3.19
C ALA A 108 -1.63 -4.89 -4.52
N MET A 109 -1.80 -5.66 -5.60
CA MET A 109 -2.24 -5.16 -6.90
C MET A 109 -3.75 -4.94 -6.90
N THR A 110 -4.51 -5.81 -6.23
CA THR A 110 -5.95 -5.59 -5.97
C THR A 110 -6.16 -4.33 -5.14
N TYR A 111 -5.39 -4.15 -4.06
CA TYR A 111 -5.42 -2.91 -3.27
C TYR A 111 -5.11 -1.68 -4.13
N THR A 112 -3.95 -1.65 -4.78
CA THR A 112 -3.52 -0.47 -5.54
C THR A 112 -4.39 -0.22 -6.77
N GLY A 113 -4.88 -1.25 -7.45
CA GLY A 113 -5.82 -1.15 -8.57
C GLY A 113 -7.13 -0.46 -8.18
N LEU A 114 -7.77 -0.94 -7.10
CA LEU A 114 -8.98 -0.31 -6.56
C LEU A 114 -8.71 1.13 -6.13
N SER A 115 -7.59 1.37 -5.45
CA SER A 115 -7.23 2.73 -5.02
C SER A 115 -7.01 3.67 -6.21
N CYS A 116 -6.33 3.22 -7.28
CA CYS A 116 -6.13 4.00 -8.48
C CYS A 116 -7.46 4.35 -9.17
N LEU A 117 -8.38 3.38 -9.27
CA LEU A 117 -9.70 3.62 -9.86
C LEU A 117 -10.46 4.72 -9.09
N VAL A 118 -10.46 4.65 -7.75
CA VAL A 118 -11.07 5.69 -6.90
C VAL A 118 -10.40 7.04 -7.09
N ILE A 119 -9.07 7.11 -7.11
CA ILE A 119 -8.30 8.35 -7.33
C ILE A 119 -8.66 8.98 -8.69
N LEU A 120 -8.85 8.15 -9.72
CA LEU A 120 -9.19 8.61 -11.06
C LEU A 120 -10.67 9.01 -11.21
N GLY A 121 -11.50 8.79 -10.19
CA GLY A 121 -12.92 9.14 -10.18
C GLY A 121 -13.83 8.08 -10.81
N ASP A 122 -13.34 6.86 -11.01
CA ASP A 122 -14.18 5.73 -11.42
C ASP A 122 -15.07 5.27 -10.25
N ASP A 123 -16.28 4.81 -10.56
CA ASP A 123 -17.31 4.42 -9.59
C ASP A 123 -17.24 2.96 -9.14
N LEU A 124 -16.24 2.21 -9.64
CA LEU A 124 -16.01 0.80 -9.41
C LEU A 124 -17.13 -0.11 -9.95
N SER A 125 -18.01 0.36 -10.83
CA SER A 125 -19.14 -0.41 -11.37
C SER A 125 -18.72 -1.66 -12.16
N ARG A 126 -17.53 -1.63 -12.78
CA ARG A 126 -16.95 -2.77 -13.53
C ARG A 126 -16.10 -3.69 -12.66
N VAL A 127 -15.95 -3.38 -11.37
CA VAL A 127 -15.25 -4.26 -10.43
C VAL A 127 -16.18 -5.40 -10.04
N ASN A 128 -15.74 -6.65 -10.24
CA ASN A 128 -16.45 -7.81 -9.72
C ASN A 128 -16.17 -7.97 -8.22
N LYS A 129 -16.90 -7.21 -7.40
CA LYS A 129 -16.67 -7.13 -5.95
C LYS A 129 -16.73 -8.50 -5.27
N ASP A 130 -17.72 -9.33 -5.63
CA ASP A 130 -17.86 -10.67 -5.06
C ASP A 130 -16.67 -11.59 -5.37
N ALA A 131 -16.14 -11.52 -6.60
CA ALA A 131 -14.98 -12.28 -7.01
C ALA A 131 -13.72 -11.80 -6.27
N ILE A 132 -13.53 -10.50 -6.11
CA ILE A 132 -12.41 -9.95 -5.31
C ILE A 132 -12.49 -10.42 -3.85
N LEU A 133 -13.67 -10.36 -3.23
CA LEU A 133 -13.83 -10.79 -1.84
C LEU A 133 -13.65 -12.32 -1.69
N ALA A 134 -14.02 -13.10 -2.70
CA ALA A 134 -13.75 -14.54 -2.73
C ALA A 134 -12.24 -14.85 -2.85
N GLY A 135 -11.53 -14.14 -3.73
CA GLY A 135 -10.08 -14.22 -3.84
C GLY A 135 -9.41 -13.80 -2.53
N LEU A 136 -9.84 -12.71 -1.91
CA LEU A 136 -9.27 -12.20 -0.66
C LEU A 136 -9.42 -13.20 0.49
N ARG A 137 -10.58 -13.83 0.64
CA ARG A 137 -10.80 -14.90 1.65
C ARG A 137 -9.85 -16.06 1.44
N ALA A 138 -9.59 -16.45 0.19
CA ALA A 138 -8.71 -17.57 -0.13
C ALA A 138 -7.24 -17.30 0.22
N LEU A 139 -6.84 -16.04 0.41
CA LEU A 139 -5.49 -15.64 0.78
C LEU A 139 -5.25 -15.64 2.29
N GLN A 140 -6.30 -15.67 3.13
CA GLN A 140 -6.15 -15.62 4.57
C GLN A 140 -5.72 -16.98 5.15
N LEU A 141 -4.71 -16.97 6.01
CA LEU A 141 -4.17 -18.14 6.68
C LEU A 141 -4.82 -18.39 8.05
N GLU A 142 -4.54 -19.56 8.63
CA GLU A 142 -5.08 -19.95 9.94
C GLU A 142 -4.69 -18.99 11.07
N ASP A 143 -3.49 -18.40 11.00
CA ASP A 143 -3.00 -17.43 11.98
C ASP A 143 -3.61 -16.03 11.82
N GLY A 144 -4.40 -15.80 10.78
CA GLY A 144 -5.09 -14.54 10.48
C GLY A 144 -4.35 -13.58 9.56
N SER A 145 -3.08 -13.86 9.23
CA SER A 145 -2.35 -13.14 8.18
C SER A 145 -2.79 -13.56 6.78
N PHE A 146 -2.21 -12.92 5.76
CA PHE A 146 -2.56 -13.15 4.36
C PHE A 146 -1.32 -13.47 3.55
N CYS A 147 -1.45 -14.34 2.56
CA CYS A 147 -0.52 -14.45 1.44
C CYS A 147 -0.84 -13.38 0.38
N ALA A 148 0.10 -13.20 -0.55
CA ALA A 148 -0.01 -12.26 -1.66
C ALA A 148 -0.80 -12.83 -2.84
N VAL A 149 -0.62 -14.12 -3.14
CA VAL A 149 -1.20 -14.86 -4.27
C VAL A 149 -1.66 -16.24 -3.81
N LEU A 150 -2.62 -16.83 -4.54
CA LEU A 150 -3.20 -18.13 -4.18
C LEU A 150 -2.18 -19.27 -4.30
N GLU A 151 -1.27 -19.16 -5.26
CA GLU A 151 -0.22 -20.15 -5.52
C GLU A 151 0.78 -20.30 -4.36
N GLY A 152 0.76 -19.37 -3.41
CA GLY A 152 1.64 -19.33 -2.24
C GLY A 152 2.69 -18.22 -2.33
N SER A 153 2.95 -17.58 -1.19
CA SER A 153 3.98 -16.57 -1.01
C SER A 153 4.36 -16.52 0.48
N GLU A 154 5.21 -15.56 0.87
CA GLU A 154 5.31 -15.16 2.26
C GLU A 154 3.99 -14.56 2.78
N ASN A 155 3.83 -14.54 4.10
CA ASN A 155 2.68 -13.97 4.79
C ASN A 155 3.14 -13.05 5.93
N ASP A 156 2.65 -11.81 5.95
CA ASP A 156 2.98 -10.84 7.00
C ASP A 156 1.99 -9.66 7.05
N MET A 157 2.29 -8.70 7.93
CA MET A 157 1.49 -7.51 8.18
C MET A 157 1.22 -6.64 6.95
N ARG A 158 2.07 -6.70 5.91
CA ARG A 158 1.85 -5.94 4.66
C ARG A 158 0.54 -6.37 4.01
N PHE A 159 0.27 -7.67 3.98
CA PHE A 159 -0.90 -8.22 3.31
C PHE A 159 -2.16 -8.12 4.19
N VAL A 160 -2.03 -8.06 5.51
CA VAL A 160 -3.13 -7.66 6.42
C VAL A 160 -3.62 -6.25 6.10
N TYR A 161 -2.69 -5.31 5.88
CA TYR A 161 -3.04 -3.94 5.49
C TYR A 161 -3.69 -3.88 4.10
N CYS A 162 -3.17 -4.62 3.12
CA CYS A 162 -3.79 -4.71 1.80
C CYS A 162 -5.23 -5.24 1.89
N ALA A 163 -5.45 -6.32 2.65
CA ALA A 163 -6.78 -6.88 2.86
C ALA A 163 -7.74 -5.87 3.52
N SER A 164 -7.25 -5.14 4.52
CA SER A 164 -8.04 -4.12 5.22
C SER A 164 -8.47 -2.98 4.30
N CYS A 165 -7.56 -2.51 3.45
CA CYS A 165 -7.87 -1.47 2.46
C CYS A 165 -8.88 -1.94 1.41
N ILE A 166 -8.74 -3.18 0.93
CA ILE A 166 -9.68 -3.76 -0.05
C ILE A 166 -11.09 -3.83 0.55
N CYS A 167 -11.23 -4.44 1.75
CA CYS A 167 -12.51 -4.53 2.43
C CYS A 167 -13.13 -3.15 2.69
N TYR A 168 -12.31 -2.16 3.09
CA TYR A 168 -12.76 -0.80 3.35
C TYR A 168 -13.24 -0.08 2.07
N MET A 169 -12.46 -0.12 0.98
CA MET A 169 -12.85 0.53 -0.28
C MET A 169 -14.07 -0.11 -0.95
N LEU A 170 -14.26 -1.43 -0.77
CA LEU A 170 -15.44 -2.13 -1.24
C LEU A 170 -16.63 -2.04 -0.28
N ASP A 171 -16.45 -1.39 0.87
CA ASP A 171 -17.42 -1.29 1.96
C ASP A 171 -18.01 -2.67 2.36
N ASN A 172 -17.16 -3.69 2.40
CA ASN A 172 -17.57 -5.06 2.66
C ASN A 172 -16.44 -5.89 3.30
N TRP A 173 -16.61 -6.23 4.58
CA TRP A 173 -15.63 -6.97 5.37
C TRP A 173 -15.75 -8.49 5.26
N SER A 174 -16.66 -9.02 4.42
CA SER A 174 -16.76 -10.47 4.17
C SER A 174 -15.53 -11.06 3.46
N GLY A 175 -14.60 -10.22 2.99
CA GLY A 175 -13.34 -10.63 2.39
C GLY A 175 -12.34 -11.23 3.39
N MET A 176 -12.61 -11.18 4.70
CA MET A 176 -11.74 -11.72 5.74
C MET A 176 -12.48 -12.19 6.99
N ASP A 177 -11.86 -13.12 7.71
CA ASP A 177 -12.09 -13.31 9.15
C ASP A 177 -11.36 -12.19 9.91
N MET A 178 -12.12 -11.14 10.24
CA MET A 178 -11.59 -9.97 10.95
C MET A 178 -11.04 -10.32 12.33
N LYS A 179 -11.66 -11.29 13.03
CA LYS A 179 -11.22 -11.68 14.38
C LYS A 179 -9.82 -12.27 14.33
N LYS A 180 -9.56 -13.19 13.39
CA LYS A 180 -8.21 -13.75 13.20
C LYS A 180 -7.19 -12.69 12.78
N ALA A 181 -7.57 -11.77 11.90
CA ALA A 181 -6.68 -10.67 11.51
C ALA A 181 -6.30 -9.79 12.72
N ILE A 182 -7.26 -9.45 13.58
CA ILE A 182 -7.01 -8.74 14.84
C ILE A 182 -6.08 -9.54 15.76
N ASP A 183 -6.31 -10.86 15.90
CA ASP A 183 -5.45 -11.73 16.72
C ASP A 183 -4.01 -11.78 16.17
N TYR A 184 -3.83 -11.77 14.85
CA TYR A 184 -2.50 -11.64 14.23
C TYR A 184 -1.84 -10.30 14.57
N ILE A 185 -2.58 -9.18 14.42
CA ILE A 185 -2.09 -7.84 14.75
C ILE A 185 -1.67 -7.78 16.23
N ARG A 186 -2.49 -8.26 17.16
CA ARG A 186 -2.15 -8.28 18.59
C ARG A 186 -0.88 -9.08 18.88
N ARG A 187 -0.76 -10.28 18.31
CA ARG A 187 0.41 -11.16 18.53
C ARG A 187 1.70 -10.60 17.93
N SER A 188 1.62 -9.68 16.97
CA SER A 188 2.78 -9.04 16.37
C SER A 188 3.43 -7.95 17.24
N MET A 189 2.79 -7.55 18.35
CA MET A 189 3.38 -6.59 19.28
C MET A 189 4.62 -7.19 19.94
N SER A 190 5.77 -6.54 19.73
CA SER A 190 7.04 -6.97 20.29
C SER A 190 7.22 -6.49 21.74
N TYR A 191 8.26 -6.99 22.41
CA TYR A 191 8.58 -6.61 23.80
C TYR A 191 8.92 -5.12 23.95
N ASP A 192 9.40 -4.48 22.88
CA ASP A 192 9.72 -3.05 22.84
C ASP A 192 8.50 -2.17 22.50
N ASN A 193 7.33 -2.80 22.29
CA ASN A 193 6.01 -2.19 22.07
C ASN A 193 5.77 -1.58 20.68
N GLY A 194 6.64 -1.80 19.70
CA GLY A 194 6.26 -1.65 18.29
C GLY A 194 5.58 -2.91 17.75
N LEU A 195 4.93 -2.83 16.57
CA LEU A 195 4.44 -4.03 15.88
C LEU A 195 5.47 -4.53 14.87
N ALA A 196 5.70 -5.82 14.87
CA ALA A 196 6.58 -6.52 13.95
C ALA A 196 5.81 -7.07 12.74
N GLN A 197 6.53 -7.66 11.79
CA GLN A 197 5.90 -8.30 10.61
C GLN A 197 5.01 -9.50 11.00
N GLY A 198 5.32 -10.14 12.13
CA GLY A 198 4.59 -11.26 12.72
C GLY A 198 5.10 -11.53 14.14
N SER A 199 4.49 -12.49 14.84
CA SER A 199 4.82 -12.80 16.23
C SER A 199 6.31 -13.15 16.41
N GLY A 200 6.94 -12.58 17.45
CA GLY A 200 8.34 -12.84 17.81
C GLY A 200 9.40 -12.15 16.94
N LEU A 201 9.00 -11.44 15.88
CA LEU A 201 9.93 -10.69 15.02
C LEU A 201 10.27 -9.30 15.60
N GLU A 202 11.29 -8.66 15.04
CA GLU A 202 11.68 -7.30 15.39
C GLU A 202 10.59 -6.30 14.97
N SER A 203 10.19 -5.41 15.88
CA SER A 203 9.22 -4.36 15.57
C SER A 203 9.75 -3.40 14.51
N HIS A 204 8.87 -2.89 13.65
CA HIS A 204 9.27 -2.10 12.50
C HIS A 204 8.23 -1.02 12.16
N GLY A 205 8.68 0.14 11.68
CA GLY A 205 7.80 1.29 11.40
C GLY A 205 6.74 0.97 10.34
N GLY A 206 7.14 0.22 9.31
CA GLY A 206 6.23 -0.27 8.27
C GLY A 206 5.14 -1.22 8.80
N SER A 207 5.49 -2.25 9.58
CA SER A 207 4.49 -3.17 10.14
C SER A 207 3.65 -2.52 11.24
N THR A 208 4.22 -1.58 12.00
CA THR A 208 3.47 -0.76 12.97
C THR A 208 2.42 0.08 12.28
N PHE A 209 2.76 0.73 11.16
CA PHE A 209 1.77 1.38 10.32
C PHE A 209 0.71 0.40 9.83
N CYS A 210 1.13 -0.73 9.24
CA CYS A 210 0.20 -1.68 8.64
C CYS A 210 -0.81 -2.19 9.68
N GLY A 211 -0.37 -2.57 10.89
CA GLY A 211 -1.24 -3.03 11.96
C GLY A 211 -2.17 -1.94 12.51
N ILE A 212 -1.63 -0.75 12.85
CA ILE A 212 -2.42 0.35 13.40
C ILE A 212 -3.43 0.87 12.37
N ALA A 213 -3.01 1.09 11.13
CA ALA A 213 -3.89 1.54 10.06
C ALA A 213 -4.99 0.52 9.75
N SER A 214 -4.68 -0.78 9.76
CA SER A 214 -5.70 -1.84 9.61
C SER A 214 -6.77 -1.75 10.71
N LEU A 215 -6.36 -1.62 11.97
CA LEU A 215 -7.30 -1.46 13.09
C LEU A 215 -8.12 -0.17 13.01
N CYS A 216 -7.53 0.92 12.53
CA CYS A 216 -8.27 2.16 12.28
C CYS A 216 -9.32 1.99 11.17
N LEU A 217 -8.98 1.34 10.06
CA LEU A 217 -9.93 1.04 8.97
C LEU A 217 -11.06 0.15 9.45
N MET A 218 -10.76 -0.83 10.31
CA MET A 218 -11.77 -1.70 10.95
C MET A 218 -12.62 -0.97 12.00
N GLY A 219 -12.22 0.22 12.48
CA GLY A 219 -12.87 0.90 13.60
C GLY A 219 -12.66 0.22 14.95
N LYS A 220 -11.54 -0.49 15.13
CA LYS A 220 -11.29 -1.40 16.26
C LYS A 220 -10.08 -1.05 17.12
N LEU A 221 -9.37 0.05 16.85
CA LEU A 221 -8.13 0.39 17.56
C LEU A 221 -8.26 0.39 19.08
N GLU A 222 -9.25 1.13 19.61
CA GLU A 222 -9.48 1.29 21.06
C GLU A 222 -10.12 0.05 21.71
N GLU A 223 -10.79 -0.81 20.92
CA GLU A 223 -11.30 -2.10 21.38
C GLU A 223 -10.15 -3.11 21.52
N VAL A 224 -9.19 -3.05 20.61
CA VAL A 224 -8.10 -4.00 20.53
C VAL A 224 -7.00 -3.66 21.52
N PHE A 225 -6.54 -2.43 21.61
CA PHE A 225 -5.44 -2.05 22.50
C PHE A 225 -5.92 -1.15 23.63
N SER A 226 -5.57 -1.52 24.86
CA SER A 226 -5.81 -0.67 26.03
C SER A 226 -5.04 0.64 25.93
N GLU A 227 -5.49 1.67 26.65
CA GLU A 227 -4.81 2.97 26.70
C GLU A 227 -3.33 2.82 27.10
N LYS A 228 -3.02 1.89 28.01
CA LYS A 228 -1.64 1.58 28.43
C LYS A 228 -0.80 1.01 27.28
N GLU A 229 -1.36 0.10 26.48
CA GLU A 229 -0.68 -0.45 25.29
C GLU A 229 -0.50 0.64 24.22
N LEU A 230 -1.53 1.44 23.94
CA LEU A 230 -1.44 2.56 23.01
C LEU A 230 -0.38 3.58 23.44
N ASN A 231 -0.29 3.90 24.73
CA ASN A 231 0.76 4.79 25.26
C ASN A 231 2.18 4.23 25.07
N ARG A 232 2.35 2.90 25.16
CA ARG A 232 3.63 2.24 24.88
C ARG A 232 3.98 2.29 23.39
N MET A 233 3.00 2.07 22.50
CA MET A 233 3.20 2.20 21.05
C MET A 233 3.50 3.64 20.64
N ARG A 234 2.78 4.61 21.20
CA ARG A 234 3.04 6.05 21.05
C ARG A 234 4.50 6.38 21.38
N ARG A 235 4.99 5.86 22.51
CA ARG A 235 6.41 6.00 22.89
C ARG A 235 7.34 5.37 21.85
N TRP A 236 7.08 4.14 21.42
CA TRP A 236 7.93 3.47 20.43
C TRP A 236 8.01 4.25 19.11
N CYS A 237 6.86 4.72 18.62
CA CYS A 237 6.73 5.46 17.36
C CYS A 237 7.41 6.84 17.42
N ILE A 238 7.21 7.60 18.51
CA ILE A 238 7.78 8.95 18.59
C ILE A 238 9.32 8.90 18.72
N MET A 239 9.85 7.85 19.34
CA MET A 239 11.29 7.58 19.43
C MET A 239 11.95 7.24 18.09
N ARG A 240 11.17 7.11 17.01
CA ARG A 240 11.72 6.88 15.67
C ARG A 240 12.26 8.17 15.03
N GLN A 241 11.89 9.34 15.54
CA GLN A 241 12.36 10.61 15.00
C GLN A 241 13.81 10.88 15.43
N GLN A 242 14.70 11.12 14.46
CA GLN A 242 16.07 11.60 14.69
C GLN A 242 16.21 13.03 14.13
N ASN A 243 16.11 13.14 12.81
CA ASN A 243 15.88 14.37 12.05
C ASN A 243 14.68 14.16 11.11
N GLY A 244 14.78 13.17 10.21
CA GLY A 244 13.65 12.39 9.70
C GLY A 244 13.33 11.20 10.60
N TYR A 245 12.72 10.17 10.05
CA TYR A 245 12.34 8.95 10.78
C TYR A 245 13.12 7.73 10.29
N HIS A 246 13.45 6.82 11.20
CA HIS A 246 13.96 5.49 10.85
C HIS A 246 12.93 4.39 11.14
N GLY A 247 13.05 3.25 10.45
CA GLY A 247 12.11 2.14 10.61
C GLY A 247 12.27 1.37 11.91
N ARG A 248 13.47 1.36 12.49
CA ARG A 248 13.85 0.51 13.64
C ARG A 248 14.98 1.15 14.46
N PRO A 249 15.14 0.79 15.75
CA PRO A 249 16.20 1.32 16.58
C PRO A 249 17.58 1.12 15.95
N ASN A 250 18.48 2.09 16.11
CA ASN A 250 19.85 2.03 15.60
C ASN A 250 20.01 1.85 14.08
N LYS A 251 18.96 2.11 13.28
CA LYS A 251 19.06 2.19 11.82
C LYS A 251 19.11 3.65 11.33
N PRO A 252 19.71 3.92 10.16
CA PRO A 252 19.64 5.24 9.55
C PRO A 252 18.19 5.63 9.24
N VAL A 253 17.93 6.93 9.22
CA VAL A 253 16.67 7.50 8.74
C VAL A 253 16.46 7.22 7.25
N ASP A 254 15.21 7.25 6.81
CA ASP A 254 14.80 7.02 5.42
C ASP A 254 13.49 7.79 5.18
N THR A 255 13.44 8.56 4.09
CA THR A 255 12.33 9.48 3.75
C THR A 255 10.95 8.84 3.88
N CYS A 256 10.80 7.58 3.47
CA CYS A 256 9.49 6.93 3.49
C CYS A 256 8.92 6.75 4.91
N TYR A 257 9.76 6.69 5.95
CA TYR A 257 9.27 6.59 7.33
C TYR A 257 8.66 7.88 7.85
N SER A 258 8.91 9.02 7.20
CA SER A 258 8.16 10.24 7.49
C SER A 258 6.67 10.07 7.17
N PHE A 259 6.31 9.18 6.23
CA PHE A 259 4.95 8.69 6.07
C PHE A 259 4.65 7.51 7.01
N TRP A 260 5.38 6.39 6.94
CA TRP A 260 5.00 5.18 7.69
C TRP A 260 4.85 5.45 9.21
N VAL A 261 5.86 6.06 9.82
CA VAL A 261 5.80 6.39 11.25
C VAL A 261 4.97 7.65 11.50
N GLY A 262 5.10 8.68 10.65
CA GLY A 262 4.35 9.92 10.80
C GLY A 262 2.82 9.73 10.75
N ALA A 263 2.34 8.94 9.79
CA ALA A 263 0.94 8.55 9.67
C ALA A 263 0.47 7.70 10.87
N THR A 264 1.32 6.78 11.35
CA THR A 264 1.01 6.04 12.59
C THR A 264 0.84 7.00 13.78
N LEU A 265 1.75 7.95 13.95
CA LEU A 265 1.66 8.98 14.99
C LEU A 265 0.42 9.87 14.81
N LYS A 266 -0.01 10.11 13.57
CA LYS A 266 -1.23 10.85 13.25
C LYS A 266 -2.47 10.08 13.67
N LEU A 267 -2.55 8.78 13.34
CA LEU A 267 -3.62 7.88 13.77
C LEU A 267 -3.68 7.74 15.30
N LEU A 268 -2.52 7.79 15.97
CA LEU A 268 -2.41 7.76 17.44
C LEU A 268 -2.59 9.13 18.11
N ASN A 269 -2.97 10.17 17.35
CA ASN A 269 -3.24 11.54 17.83
C ASN A 269 -2.08 12.19 18.58
N ILE A 270 -0.83 11.93 18.17
CA ILE A 270 0.37 12.54 18.78
C ILE A 270 1.39 13.07 17.78
N PHE A 271 1.11 13.03 16.47
CA PHE A 271 2.02 13.60 15.47
C PHE A 271 2.29 15.09 15.72
N GLN A 272 1.31 15.84 16.23
CA GLN A 272 1.47 17.27 16.56
C GLN A 272 2.54 17.57 17.63
N TYR A 273 3.04 16.56 18.34
CA TYR A 273 4.11 16.71 19.34
C TYR A 273 5.51 16.42 18.77
N THR A 274 5.63 16.16 17.47
CA THR A 274 6.91 15.87 16.80
C THR A 274 7.61 17.16 16.35
N ASN A 275 8.91 17.06 16.02
CA ASN A 275 9.65 18.21 15.49
C ASN A 275 9.43 18.35 13.97
N PHE A 276 8.54 19.27 13.56
CA PHE A 276 8.15 19.41 12.17
C PHE A 276 9.30 19.93 11.29
N GLU A 277 10.02 20.94 11.75
CA GLU A 277 11.10 21.58 10.99
C GLU A 277 12.23 20.59 10.67
N LYS A 278 12.67 19.79 11.65
CA LYS A 278 13.70 18.76 11.41
C LYS A 278 13.24 17.72 10.40
N ASN A 279 11.99 17.25 10.50
CA ASN A 279 11.43 16.27 9.58
C ASN A 279 11.34 16.85 8.16
N ARG A 280 10.76 18.04 8.02
CA ARG A 280 10.64 18.75 6.74
C ARG A 280 12.01 18.99 6.10
N ASN A 281 12.99 19.43 6.88
CA ASN A 281 14.34 19.67 6.38
C ASN A 281 15.02 18.37 5.90
N TYR A 282 14.86 17.26 6.62
CA TYR A 282 15.37 15.97 6.17
C TYR A 282 14.69 15.51 4.87
N ILE A 283 13.36 15.57 4.79
CA ILE A 283 12.63 15.22 3.56
C ILE A 283 13.11 16.07 2.38
N LEU A 284 13.24 17.39 2.55
CA LEU A 284 13.68 18.26 1.47
C LEU A 284 15.16 18.08 1.09
N SER A 285 15.99 17.56 2.00
CA SER A 285 17.37 17.19 1.66
C SER A 285 17.48 15.95 0.76
N THR A 286 16.42 15.14 0.65
CA THR A 286 16.38 13.98 -0.26
C THR A 286 15.69 14.28 -1.59
N GLN A 287 15.28 15.54 -1.80
CA GLN A 287 14.65 16.02 -3.03
C GLN A 287 15.69 16.09 -4.16
N ASP A 288 15.44 15.37 -5.26
CA ASP A 288 16.26 15.55 -6.46
C ASP A 288 15.85 16.86 -7.16
N ARG A 289 16.78 17.82 -7.19
CA ARG A 289 16.52 19.16 -7.73
C ARG A 289 16.56 19.21 -9.26
N LEU A 290 17.15 18.21 -9.90
CA LEU A 290 17.29 18.13 -11.34
C LEU A 290 16.07 17.47 -11.96
N VAL A 291 15.86 16.19 -11.63
CA VAL A 291 14.76 15.41 -12.18
C VAL A 291 13.46 15.60 -11.40
N GLY A 292 13.51 15.90 -10.10
CA GLY A 292 12.33 15.83 -9.22
C GLY A 292 12.18 14.45 -8.59
N GLY A 293 11.21 14.29 -7.70
CA GLY A 293 11.08 13.11 -6.86
C GLY A 293 11.93 13.20 -5.58
N PHE A 294 11.84 12.16 -4.75
CA PHE A 294 12.56 12.07 -3.49
C PHE A 294 13.22 10.70 -3.36
N ALA A 295 14.47 10.71 -2.93
CA ALA A 295 15.19 9.49 -2.60
C ALA A 295 15.03 9.10 -1.13
N LYS A 296 15.55 7.93 -0.78
CA LYS A 296 15.66 7.45 0.60
C LYS A 296 16.55 8.34 1.47
N TRP A 297 17.68 8.77 0.91
CA TRP A 297 18.73 9.56 1.56
C TRP A 297 19.09 10.77 0.69
N PRO A 298 19.75 11.79 1.25
CA PRO A 298 20.34 12.87 0.47
C PRO A 298 21.32 12.33 -0.58
N ASP A 299 21.49 13.07 -1.67
CA ASP A 299 22.45 12.76 -2.75
C ASP A 299 22.32 11.33 -3.30
N SER A 300 21.09 10.81 -3.32
CA SER A 300 20.74 9.46 -3.81
C SER A 300 19.70 9.54 -4.92
N HIS A 301 19.59 8.50 -5.74
CA HIS A 301 18.58 8.47 -6.81
C HIS A 301 17.16 8.30 -6.26
N PRO A 302 16.19 9.11 -6.72
CA PRO A 302 14.77 8.98 -6.38
C PRO A 302 14.11 7.77 -7.07
#